data_AF-A0A1A9R956-F1
#
_entry.id   AF-A0A1A9R956-F1
#
_cell.length_a   1.000
_cell.length_b   1.000
_cell.length_c   1.000
_cell.angle_alpha   90.00
_cell.angle_beta   90.00
_cell.angle_gamma   90.00
#
_symmetry.space_group_name_H-M   'P 1'
#
loop_
_entity.id
_entity.type
_entity.pdbx_description
1 polymer ?
#
loop_
_entity_poly.entity_id
_entity_poly.type
_entity_poly.pdbx_seq_one_letter_code
_entity_poly.pdbx_strand_id
1 'polypeptide(L)'
;MAITDNPKLEYESGQSFNDWEHLTDIGDATIFEATFAPWSGRAGFEAEVRPWGLATGGQIRAGTGNDNVTVAALTAYMPTAAGAASDGLVHVASADVAIERASTETHVVTSITVDNSGALVAVAGAEGATFSEQRGEPGGPAFIPVDAVEIGQVRLASGSAAPVNDTEIYQVVGNHQERYDSPVWQTDPASGEVHFAAELPKIHTGNLPKRVSMRGYTPIFAEIPRASNWVPAETSHSTNSTQIYNGTLGSVSQTLGQASFTYYGEGDATDPLVRLKNNRLWFRWYQNRHRAPFSLTQGILGIGRTYPAGDHVNISCTVSAEQATVDFEG
;
A
#
# COMPACT_ATOMS: atom_id res chain seq x y z
N MET A 1 -34.67 23.19 -8.01
CA MET A 1 -35.08 21.95 -7.32
C MET A 1 -34.39 20.81 -8.04
N ALA A 2 -33.47 20.10 -7.38
CA ALA A 2 -32.84 18.93 -7.99
C ALA A 2 -33.81 17.76 -7.85
N ILE A 3 -34.30 17.24 -8.97
CA ILE A 3 -35.15 16.04 -9.01
C ILE A 3 -34.30 14.91 -9.58
N THR A 4 -34.30 13.77 -8.89
CA THR A 4 -33.59 12.56 -9.30
C THR A 4 -34.48 11.76 -10.26
N ASP A 5 -34.63 12.24 -11.50
CA ASP A 5 -35.57 11.65 -12.47
C ASP A 5 -35.03 10.42 -13.21
N ASN A 6 -33.71 10.24 -13.25
CA ASN A 6 -33.07 9.15 -13.99
C ASN A 6 -31.83 8.59 -13.28
N PRO A 7 -31.95 8.15 -12.01
CA PRO A 7 -30.82 7.61 -11.28
C PRO A 7 -30.39 6.26 -11.84
N LYS A 8 -29.13 5.91 -11.59
CA LYS A 8 -28.58 4.58 -11.87
C LYS A 8 -27.76 4.11 -10.68
N LEU A 9 -27.97 2.86 -10.28
CA LEU A 9 -27.15 2.19 -9.28
C LEU A 9 -26.49 0.98 -9.92
N GLU A 10 -25.20 0.84 -9.72
CA GLU A 10 -24.39 -0.27 -10.20
C GLU A 10 -23.70 -0.97 -9.03
N TYR A 11 -23.39 -2.24 -9.21
CA TYR A 11 -22.60 -3.04 -8.27
C TYR A 11 -21.41 -3.67 -8.98
N GLU A 12 -20.38 -4.00 -8.20
CA GLU A 12 -19.27 -4.83 -8.65
C GLU A 12 -19.75 -6.23 -8.99
N SER A 13 -19.83 -6.52 -10.29
CA SER A 13 -20.31 -7.78 -10.85
C SER A 13 -19.19 -8.72 -11.28
N GLY A 14 -17.99 -8.16 -11.49
CA GLY A 14 -16.79 -8.87 -11.89
C GLY A 14 -15.54 -8.06 -11.59
N GLN A 15 -14.39 -8.58 -11.99
CA GLN A 15 -13.08 -8.05 -11.70
C GLN A 15 -12.18 -8.16 -12.94
N SER A 16 -11.39 -7.13 -13.23
CA SER A 16 -10.32 -7.19 -14.23
C SER A 16 -8.97 -7.13 -13.53
N PHE A 17 -8.08 -8.08 -13.81
CA PHE A 17 -6.76 -8.13 -13.22
C PHE A 17 -5.85 -7.05 -13.80
N ASN A 18 -5.10 -6.39 -12.93
CA ASN A 18 -3.98 -5.53 -13.27
C ASN A 18 -2.74 -6.13 -12.59
N ASP A 19 -1.75 -6.45 -13.41
CA ASP A 19 -0.48 -6.99 -12.92
C ASP A 19 0.33 -5.93 -12.18
N TRP A 20 1.49 -6.33 -11.65
CA TRP A 20 2.38 -5.44 -10.92
C TRP A 20 2.71 -4.17 -11.71
N GLU A 21 2.46 -3.03 -11.06
CA GLU A 21 2.99 -1.73 -11.46
C GLU A 21 3.77 -1.10 -10.31
N HIS A 22 4.64 -0.15 -10.64
CA HIS A 22 5.21 0.76 -9.65
C HIS A 22 4.28 1.95 -9.50
N LEU A 23 3.92 2.24 -8.25
CA LEU A 23 3.16 3.42 -7.90
C LEU A 23 3.97 4.69 -8.12
N THR A 24 3.27 5.78 -8.44
CA THR A 24 3.88 7.09 -8.64
C THR A 24 3.83 7.88 -7.34
N ASP A 25 5.00 8.35 -6.88
CA ASP A 25 5.09 9.32 -5.78
C ASP A 25 4.49 10.66 -6.21
N ILE A 26 3.57 11.22 -5.43
CA ILE A 26 2.97 12.53 -5.73
C ILE A 26 3.86 13.72 -5.31
N GLY A 27 5.05 13.42 -4.78
CA GLY A 27 6.15 14.37 -4.54
C GLY A 27 6.60 14.48 -3.07
N ASP A 28 5.88 13.84 -2.15
CA ASP A 28 6.15 13.89 -0.72
C ASP A 28 6.78 12.61 -0.16
N ALA A 29 6.92 11.56 -0.98
CA ALA A 29 7.39 10.23 -0.60
C ALA A 29 6.61 9.62 0.57
N THR A 30 5.37 10.06 0.78
CA THR A 30 4.40 9.50 1.73
C THR A 30 3.16 8.97 1.04
N ILE A 31 2.77 9.57 -0.09
CA ILE A 31 1.58 9.15 -0.86
C ILE A 31 2.01 8.68 -2.24
N PHE A 32 1.51 7.49 -2.61
CA PHE A 32 1.82 6.84 -3.86
C PHE A 32 0.53 6.41 -4.57
N GLU A 33 0.40 6.77 -5.84
CA GLU A 33 -0.80 6.56 -6.67
C GLU A 33 -0.61 5.43 -7.69
N ALA A 34 -1.62 4.58 -7.81
CA ALA A 34 -1.76 3.59 -8.88
C ALA A 34 -2.31 4.22 -10.16
N THR A 35 -2.01 3.60 -11.30
CA THR A 35 -2.62 4.03 -12.58
C THR A 35 -4.06 3.58 -12.72
N PHE A 36 -4.53 2.69 -11.84
CA PHE A 36 -5.88 2.17 -11.83
C PHE A 36 -6.55 2.30 -10.46
N ALA A 37 -7.81 2.71 -10.50
CA ALA A 37 -8.71 2.80 -9.37
C ALA A 37 -10.16 2.66 -9.87
N PRO A 38 -11.12 2.29 -9.01
CA PRO A 38 -10.93 1.81 -7.65
C PRO A 38 -10.42 0.35 -7.60
N TRP A 39 -9.89 -0.08 -6.45
CA TRP A 39 -9.46 -1.47 -6.23
C TRP A 39 -10.57 -2.32 -5.62
N SER A 40 -10.79 -3.52 -6.15
CA SER A 40 -11.71 -4.48 -5.56
C SER A 40 -11.29 -4.84 -4.13
N GLY A 41 -12.28 -4.91 -3.25
CA GLY A 41 -12.14 -5.40 -1.88
C GLY A 41 -12.82 -6.76 -1.68
N ARG A 42 -13.24 -7.41 -2.77
CA ARG A 42 -13.92 -8.70 -2.71
C ARG A 42 -12.92 -9.78 -2.32
N ALA A 43 -13.35 -10.70 -1.45
CA ALA A 43 -12.52 -11.81 -0.99
C ALA A 43 -11.89 -12.59 -2.16
N GLY A 44 -10.56 -12.68 -2.16
CA GLY A 44 -9.76 -13.31 -3.21
C GLY A 44 -9.37 -12.40 -4.38
N PHE A 45 -9.76 -11.12 -4.35
CA PHE A 45 -9.48 -10.11 -5.37
C PHE A 45 -8.94 -8.80 -4.76
N GLU A 46 -8.47 -8.85 -3.52
CA GLU A 46 -7.90 -7.70 -2.84
C GLU A 46 -6.61 -7.23 -3.52
N ALA A 47 -6.37 -5.92 -3.47
CA ALA A 47 -5.10 -5.35 -3.90
C ALA A 47 -3.95 -5.85 -3.01
N GLU A 48 -2.83 -6.18 -3.64
CA GLU A 48 -1.57 -6.48 -2.97
C GLU A 48 -0.61 -5.30 -3.14
N VAL A 49 -0.32 -4.62 -2.03
CA VAL A 49 0.72 -3.58 -1.99
C VAL A 49 2.01 -4.20 -1.43
N ARG A 50 3.12 -3.97 -2.12
CA ARG A 50 4.47 -4.47 -1.81
C ARG A 50 5.49 -3.34 -2.00
N PRO A 51 5.81 -2.59 -0.94
CA PRO A 51 6.99 -1.74 -0.93
C PRO A 51 8.23 -2.61 -1.13
N TRP A 52 9.18 -2.15 -1.93
CA TRP A 52 10.43 -2.87 -2.11
C TRP A 52 11.19 -2.92 -0.78
N GLY A 53 11.75 -4.06 -0.42
CA GLY A 53 12.44 -4.19 0.85
C GLY A 53 12.64 -5.62 1.34
N LEU A 54 13.52 -5.77 2.32
CA LEU A 54 13.80 -7.02 3.00
C LEU A 54 12.55 -7.57 3.68
N ALA A 55 12.20 -8.81 3.38
CA ALA A 55 11.07 -9.53 3.97
C ALA A 55 11.50 -10.41 5.15
N THR A 56 12.49 -11.27 4.96
CA THR A 56 13.02 -12.15 6.02
C THR A 56 14.52 -12.38 5.87
N GLY A 57 15.19 -12.77 6.96
CA GLY A 57 16.62 -13.13 6.95
C GLY A 57 17.55 -11.92 6.81
N GLY A 58 18.65 -12.10 6.08
CA GLY A 58 19.53 -11.00 5.67
C GLY A 58 20.43 -10.44 6.76
N GLN A 59 20.67 -11.21 7.83
CA GLN A 59 21.65 -10.83 8.85
C GLN A 59 23.04 -10.73 8.22
N ILE A 60 23.71 -9.60 8.41
CA ILE A 60 25.09 -9.37 8.00
C ILE A 60 25.99 -9.60 9.22
N ARG A 61 27.09 -10.32 9.02
CA ARG A 61 28.12 -10.57 10.04
C ARG A 61 29.50 -10.36 9.43
N ALA A 62 30.50 -10.16 10.29
CA ALA A 62 31.89 -10.22 9.90
C ALA A 62 32.18 -11.51 9.10
N GLY A 63 32.83 -11.37 7.95
CA GLY A 63 33.28 -12.51 7.18
C GLY A 63 34.48 -13.21 7.82
N THR A 64 34.87 -14.36 7.27
CA THR A 64 36.04 -15.11 7.76
C THR A 64 37.38 -14.61 7.21
N GLY A 65 37.35 -13.65 6.29
CA GLY A 65 38.52 -13.10 5.61
C GLY A 65 38.73 -11.62 5.90
N ASN A 66 39.68 -11.02 5.19
CA ASN A 66 39.79 -9.57 5.15
C ASN A 66 38.72 -9.01 4.20
N ASP A 67 38.24 -7.81 4.54
CA ASP A 67 37.51 -6.95 3.61
C ASP A 67 36.25 -7.63 3.03
N ASN A 68 35.58 -8.44 3.85
CA ASN A 68 34.32 -9.08 3.48
C ASN A 68 33.35 -9.19 4.66
N VAL A 69 32.07 -9.28 4.32
CA VAL A 69 30.99 -9.64 5.24
C VAL A 69 30.25 -10.85 4.73
N THR A 70 29.72 -11.67 5.62
CA THR A 70 28.83 -12.78 5.27
C THR A 70 27.39 -12.34 5.47
N VAL A 71 26.56 -12.53 4.45
CA VAL A 71 25.13 -12.25 4.50
C VAL A 71 24.37 -13.58 4.57
N ALA A 72 23.52 -13.74 5.58
CA ALA A 72 22.63 -14.90 5.67
C ALA A 72 21.59 -14.89 4.54
N ALA A 73 21.11 -16.08 4.15
CA ALA A 73 20.05 -16.20 3.16
C ALA A 73 18.84 -15.33 3.54
N LEU A 74 18.20 -14.77 2.53
CA LEU A 74 17.14 -13.77 2.73
C LEU A 74 16.07 -13.86 1.66
N THR A 75 14.98 -13.14 1.92
CA THR A 75 13.99 -12.82 0.90
C THR A 75 13.70 -11.33 0.91
N ALA A 76 13.44 -10.76 -0.25
CA ALA A 76 13.05 -9.36 -0.41
C ALA A 76 11.86 -9.26 -1.35
N TYR A 77 10.89 -8.41 -1.03
CA TYR A 77 9.87 -8.04 -2.01
C TYR A 77 10.51 -7.06 -2.98
N MET A 78 10.56 -7.43 -4.25
CA MET A 78 11.00 -6.60 -5.35
C MET A 78 10.16 -6.94 -6.59
N PRO A 79 8.82 -6.71 -6.56
CA PRO A 79 7.98 -7.07 -7.69
C PRO A 79 8.48 -6.44 -8.99
N THR A 80 8.37 -7.18 -10.08
CA THR A 80 8.92 -6.88 -11.41
C THR A 80 10.44 -6.89 -11.53
N ALA A 81 11.18 -7.15 -10.45
CA ALA A 81 12.62 -7.38 -10.57
C ALA A 81 12.91 -8.66 -11.36
N ALA A 82 14.02 -8.70 -12.09
CA ALA A 82 14.36 -9.85 -12.92
C ALA A 82 14.55 -11.14 -12.10
N GLY A 83 14.99 -11.02 -10.84
CA GLY A 83 15.13 -12.12 -9.89
C GLY A 83 13.85 -12.49 -9.12
N ALA A 84 12.73 -11.80 -9.34
CA ALA A 84 11.51 -11.99 -8.56
C ALA A 84 10.62 -13.12 -9.11
N ALA A 85 10.00 -13.86 -8.20
CA ALA A 85 8.92 -14.78 -8.51
C ALA A 85 7.61 -14.01 -8.83
N SER A 86 6.56 -14.75 -9.21
CA SER A 86 5.27 -14.16 -9.60
C SER A 86 4.55 -13.43 -8.46
N ASP A 87 4.85 -13.74 -7.20
CA ASP A 87 4.38 -13.02 -6.02
C ASP A 87 5.22 -11.77 -5.67
N GLY A 88 6.24 -11.49 -6.50
CA GLY A 88 7.16 -10.37 -6.32
C GLY A 88 8.27 -10.63 -5.31
N LEU A 89 8.44 -11.86 -4.82
CA LEU A 89 9.48 -12.22 -3.86
C LEU A 89 10.76 -12.67 -4.56
N VAL A 90 11.90 -12.13 -4.14
CA VAL A 90 13.24 -12.55 -4.53
C VAL A 90 13.82 -13.44 -3.44
N HIS A 91 14.38 -14.59 -3.81
CA HIS A 91 15.09 -15.48 -2.90
C HIS A 91 16.60 -15.35 -3.13
N VAL A 92 17.34 -14.99 -2.09
CA VAL A 92 18.78 -14.76 -2.17
C VAL A 92 19.50 -15.73 -1.25
N ALA A 93 20.42 -16.52 -1.81
CA ALA A 93 21.24 -17.44 -1.04
C ALA A 93 22.24 -16.67 -0.15
N SER A 94 22.71 -17.31 0.91
CA SER A 94 23.81 -16.75 1.70
C SER A 94 25.08 -16.64 0.87
N ALA A 95 25.79 -15.54 0.99
CA ALA A 95 27.08 -15.35 0.33
C ALA A 95 27.99 -14.42 1.13
N ASP A 96 29.28 -14.50 0.84
CA ASP A 96 30.23 -13.48 1.24
C ASP A 96 30.22 -12.34 0.22
N VAL A 97 30.17 -11.11 0.72
CA VAL A 97 30.21 -9.89 -0.08
C VAL A 97 31.53 -9.20 0.21
N ALA A 98 32.35 -9.04 -0.82
CA ALA A 98 33.57 -8.26 -0.74
C ALA A 98 33.24 -6.77 -0.61
N ILE A 99 33.99 -6.07 0.23
CA ILE A 99 33.88 -4.63 0.44
C ILE A 99 35.24 -3.99 0.25
N GLU A 100 35.24 -2.71 -0.10
CA GLU A 100 36.47 -1.96 -0.34
C GLU A 100 36.83 -1.15 0.91
N ARG A 101 38.14 -0.98 1.13
CA ARG A 101 38.68 -0.06 2.14
C ARG A 101 39.11 1.25 1.49
N ALA A 102 39.15 2.31 2.29
CA ALA A 102 39.68 3.59 1.84
C ALA A 102 41.14 3.44 1.39
N SER A 103 41.49 4.03 0.25
CA SER A 103 42.80 3.95 -0.39
C SER A 103 43.57 5.25 -0.31
N THR A 104 42.86 6.38 -0.25
CA THR A 104 43.41 7.74 -0.19
C THR A 104 43.12 8.41 1.15
N GLU A 105 41.91 8.23 1.66
CA GLU A 105 41.46 8.76 2.94
C GLU A 105 41.44 7.64 4.00
N THR A 106 40.60 7.79 5.02
CA THR A 106 40.53 6.84 6.14
C THR A 106 39.16 6.20 6.31
N HIS A 107 38.08 6.87 5.92
CA HIS A 107 36.71 6.42 6.17
C HIS A 107 35.98 6.13 4.86
N VAL A 108 35.31 4.98 4.81
CA VAL A 108 34.40 4.61 3.71
C VAL A 108 33.17 3.90 4.29
N VAL A 109 32.01 4.17 3.71
CA VAL A 109 30.75 3.50 4.06
C VAL A 109 30.28 2.73 2.83
N THR A 110 30.04 1.43 3.00
CA THR A 110 29.57 0.55 1.94
C THR A 110 28.15 0.09 2.26
N SER A 111 27.22 0.37 1.36
CA SER A 111 25.87 -0.20 1.42
C SER A 111 25.88 -1.62 0.86
N ILE A 112 25.28 -2.55 1.58
CA ILE A 112 25.04 -3.91 1.10
C ILE A 112 23.61 -3.96 0.58
N THR A 113 23.43 -4.34 -0.67
CA THR A 113 22.15 -4.32 -1.35
C THR A 113 21.81 -5.67 -1.98
N VAL A 114 20.53 -5.84 -2.28
CA VAL A 114 20.05 -6.84 -3.25
C VAL A 114 19.74 -6.09 -4.54
N ASP A 115 20.36 -6.49 -5.64
CA ASP A 115 20.13 -5.86 -6.94
C ASP A 115 18.92 -6.45 -7.70
N ASN A 116 18.60 -5.89 -8.86
CA ASN A 116 17.46 -6.30 -9.68
C ASN A 116 17.51 -7.77 -10.15
N SER A 117 18.69 -8.39 -10.16
CA SER A 117 18.86 -9.82 -10.49
C SER A 117 18.66 -10.75 -9.29
N GLY A 118 18.55 -10.19 -8.08
CA GLY A 118 18.52 -10.93 -6.83
C GLY A 118 19.90 -11.32 -6.32
N ALA A 119 20.95 -10.59 -6.70
CA ALA A 119 22.30 -10.80 -6.20
C ALA A 119 22.65 -9.83 -5.08
N LEU A 120 23.53 -10.26 -4.17
CA LEU A 120 24.10 -9.40 -3.15
C LEU A 120 25.22 -8.55 -3.75
N VAL A 121 25.14 -7.23 -3.55
CA VAL A 121 26.09 -6.27 -4.11
C VAL A 121 26.55 -5.29 -3.04
N ALA A 122 27.85 -4.97 -3.04
CA ALA A 122 28.41 -3.88 -2.26
C ALA A 122 28.46 -2.60 -3.10
N VAL A 123 27.96 -1.50 -2.55
CA VAL A 123 27.99 -0.18 -3.17
C VAL A 123 28.76 0.76 -2.24
N ALA A 124 30.01 1.04 -2.57
CA ALA A 124 30.88 1.92 -1.78
C ALA A 124 30.55 3.39 -2.01
N GLY A 125 30.50 4.17 -0.93
CA GLY A 125 30.48 5.62 -0.94
C GLY A 125 31.84 6.22 -1.27
N ALA A 126 31.88 7.54 -1.43
CA ALA A 126 33.14 8.26 -1.57
C ALA A 126 33.92 8.20 -0.25
N GLU A 127 35.25 8.04 -0.34
CA GLU A 127 36.09 8.06 0.85
C GLU A 127 36.10 9.45 1.50
N GLY A 128 36.30 9.52 2.81
CA GLY A 128 36.38 10.78 3.55
C GLY A 128 37.31 10.71 4.77
N ALA A 129 37.62 11.87 5.32
CA ALA A 129 38.46 12.00 6.51
C ALA A 129 37.72 11.65 7.81
N THR A 130 36.38 11.63 7.79
CA THR A 130 35.48 11.28 8.90
C THR A 130 34.23 10.61 8.35
N PHE A 131 33.50 9.86 9.18
CA PHE A 131 32.18 9.36 8.79
C PHE A 131 31.17 10.48 8.60
N SER A 132 30.30 10.32 7.61
CA SER A 132 29.13 11.15 7.34
C SER A 132 27.89 10.27 7.27
N GLU A 133 26.76 10.80 7.74
CA GLU A 133 25.44 10.16 7.54
C GLU A 133 24.80 10.60 6.21
N GLN A 134 25.33 11.65 5.58
CA GLN A 134 24.76 12.21 4.37
C GLN A 134 25.15 11.37 3.15
N ARG A 135 24.13 10.93 2.40
CA ARG A 135 24.33 10.14 1.18
C ARG A 135 25.06 10.95 0.11
N GLY A 136 26.02 10.32 -0.55
CA GLY A 136 26.80 10.91 -1.65
C GLY A 136 27.92 11.85 -1.22
N GLU A 137 28.04 12.18 0.07
CA GLU A 137 29.16 12.97 0.59
C GLU A 137 30.39 12.10 0.91
N PRO A 138 31.61 12.67 0.89
CA PRO A 138 32.82 12.01 1.37
C PRO A 138 32.63 11.44 2.78
N GLY A 139 32.98 10.16 2.96
CA GLY A 139 32.84 9.43 4.21
C GLY A 139 31.41 9.00 4.54
N GLY A 140 30.45 9.25 3.66
CA GLY A 140 29.05 8.82 3.77
C GLY A 140 28.69 7.68 2.82
N PRO A 141 27.50 7.07 2.96
CA PRO A 141 27.04 6.01 2.08
C PRO A 141 26.78 6.55 0.66
N ALA A 142 26.95 5.71 -0.35
CA ALA A 142 26.50 6.05 -1.71
C ALA A 142 24.97 6.10 -1.80
N PHE A 143 24.47 6.83 -2.80
CA PHE A 143 23.15 6.52 -3.34
C PHE A 143 23.17 5.14 -3.99
N ILE A 144 22.16 4.34 -3.72
CA ILE A 144 22.02 2.99 -4.30
C ILE A 144 21.17 3.05 -5.59
N PRO A 145 21.29 2.07 -6.51
CA PRO A 145 20.41 2.01 -7.68
C PRO A 145 18.93 2.00 -7.29
N VAL A 146 18.07 2.60 -8.13
CA VAL A 146 16.61 2.63 -7.92
C VAL A 146 15.96 1.23 -7.95
N ASP A 147 16.62 0.27 -8.57
CA ASP A 147 16.18 -1.12 -8.68
C ASP A 147 16.97 -2.04 -7.73
N ALA A 148 17.34 -1.53 -6.57
CA ALA A 148 18.01 -2.29 -5.52
C ALA A 148 17.29 -2.10 -4.17
N VAL A 149 17.61 -2.94 -3.20
CA VAL A 149 17.13 -2.84 -1.80
C VAL A 149 18.32 -2.79 -0.87
N GLU A 150 18.43 -1.79 0.01
CA GLU A 150 19.47 -1.75 1.04
C GLU A 150 19.12 -2.70 2.20
N ILE A 151 20.03 -3.62 2.53
CA ILE A 151 19.85 -4.55 3.66
C ILE A 151 20.73 -4.24 4.87
N GLY A 152 21.74 -3.39 4.69
CA GLY A 152 22.66 -2.97 5.74
C GLY A 152 23.78 -2.09 5.21
N GLN A 153 24.61 -1.57 6.11
CA GLN A 153 25.81 -0.83 5.80
C GLN A 153 27.01 -1.37 6.59
N VAL A 154 28.20 -1.23 6.02
CA VAL A 154 29.48 -1.50 6.68
C VAL A 154 30.31 -0.22 6.69
N ARG A 155 30.91 0.14 7.83
CA ARG A 155 31.65 1.39 8.01
C ARG A 155 33.08 1.11 8.45
N LEU A 156 34.04 1.46 7.61
CA LEU A 156 35.45 1.18 7.86
C LEU A 156 36.23 2.48 8.01
N ALA A 157 37.10 2.55 9.02
CA ALA A 157 37.94 3.71 9.35
C ALA A 157 39.46 3.44 9.16
N SER A 158 39.80 2.47 8.30
CA SER A 158 41.18 2.08 7.99
C SER A 158 41.30 1.61 6.55
N GLY A 159 42.38 2.01 5.89
CA GLY A 159 42.77 1.55 4.56
C GLY A 159 43.57 0.25 4.53
N SER A 160 43.95 -0.30 5.69
CA SER A 160 44.72 -1.55 5.76
C SER A 160 43.79 -2.75 5.73
N ALA A 161 44.09 -3.72 4.86
CA ALA A 161 43.35 -4.98 4.76
C ALA A 161 43.27 -5.68 6.12
N ALA A 162 42.05 -5.96 6.57
CA ALA A 162 41.78 -6.56 7.87
C ALA A 162 40.38 -7.17 7.90
N PRO A 163 40.09 -8.13 8.82
CA PRO A 163 38.74 -8.61 9.03
C PRO A 163 37.80 -7.48 9.46
N VAL A 164 36.55 -7.54 9.01
CA VAL A 164 35.48 -6.64 9.47
C VAL A 164 35.08 -7.02 10.90
N ASN A 165 34.76 -6.04 11.73
CA ASN A 165 34.19 -6.28 13.05
C ASN A 165 32.66 -6.14 13.00
N ASP A 166 31.93 -6.95 13.79
CA ASP A 166 30.48 -6.81 13.91
C ASP A 166 30.05 -5.41 14.39
N THR A 167 30.91 -4.69 15.11
CA THR A 167 30.66 -3.29 15.51
C THR A 167 30.74 -2.28 14.34
N GLU A 168 31.26 -2.70 13.20
CA GLU A 168 31.34 -1.90 11.96
C GLU A 168 30.12 -2.14 11.05
N ILE A 169 29.17 -3.01 11.46
CA ILE A 169 28.00 -3.42 10.68
C ILE A 169 26.73 -2.80 11.25
N TYR A 170 25.94 -2.19 10.37
CA TYR A 170 24.75 -1.43 10.73
C TYR A 170 23.52 -1.95 9.97
N GLN A 171 22.50 -2.41 10.68
CA GLN A 171 21.23 -2.93 10.13
C GLN A 171 20.01 -2.43 10.91
N VAL A 172 19.94 -1.11 11.12
CA VAL A 172 18.76 -0.50 11.76
C VAL A 172 17.72 -0.18 10.69
N VAL A 173 16.51 -0.74 10.85
CA VAL A 173 15.37 -0.51 9.95
C VAL A 173 15.08 0.98 9.82
N GLY A 174 14.90 1.46 8.59
CA GLY A 174 14.63 2.86 8.27
C GLY A 174 15.86 3.75 8.18
N ASN A 175 17.02 3.32 8.69
CA ASN A 175 18.28 4.08 8.63
C ASN A 175 19.31 3.43 7.70
N HIS A 176 19.54 2.12 7.88
CA HIS A 176 20.55 1.35 7.16
C HIS A 176 19.97 0.13 6.45
N GLN A 177 18.66 -0.09 6.60
CA GLN A 177 17.97 -1.26 6.09
C GLN A 177 16.55 -0.88 5.67
N GLU A 178 16.19 -1.24 4.46
CA GLU A 178 14.85 -1.09 3.91
C GLU A 178 14.06 -2.36 4.15
N ARG A 179 12.99 -2.24 4.95
CA ARG A 179 12.01 -3.32 5.12
C ARG A 179 10.77 -3.07 4.30
N TYR A 180 10.16 -4.14 3.81
CA TYR A 180 8.93 -4.03 3.03
C TYR A 180 7.73 -3.55 3.87
N ASP A 181 7.71 -3.84 5.17
CA ASP A 181 6.62 -3.54 6.11
C ASP A 181 6.82 -2.26 6.92
N SER A 182 7.84 -1.46 6.58
CA SER A 182 8.20 -0.24 7.29
C SER A 182 8.46 0.93 6.34
N PRO A 183 7.96 2.14 6.66
CA PRO A 183 6.92 2.43 7.65
C PRO A 183 5.61 1.71 7.33
N VAL A 184 4.71 1.61 8.31
CA VAL A 184 3.36 1.09 8.07
C VAL A 184 2.59 2.02 7.13
N TRP A 185 1.66 1.48 6.35
CA TRP A 185 0.83 2.24 5.43
C TRP A 185 -0.66 1.91 5.59
N GLN A 186 -1.48 2.79 5.04
CA GLN A 186 -2.90 2.58 4.78
C GLN A 186 -3.13 2.64 3.27
N THR A 187 -4.21 2.01 2.83
CA THR A 187 -4.63 2.05 1.42
C THR A 187 -5.93 2.81 1.30
N ASP A 188 -6.06 3.61 0.25
CA ASP A 188 -7.34 4.14 -0.22
C ASP A 188 -7.72 3.44 -1.53
N PRO A 189 -8.55 2.39 -1.48
CA PRO A 189 -9.01 1.69 -2.67
C PRO A 189 -9.88 2.54 -3.60
N ALA A 190 -10.48 3.65 -3.13
CA ALA A 190 -11.34 4.48 -3.96
C ALA A 190 -10.52 5.33 -4.94
N SER A 191 -9.46 5.98 -4.44
CA SER A 191 -8.52 6.77 -5.23
C SER A 191 -7.38 5.96 -5.84
N GLY A 192 -7.12 4.76 -5.30
CA GLY A 192 -5.98 3.94 -5.72
C GLY A 192 -4.66 4.42 -5.11
N GLU A 193 -4.69 4.87 -3.86
CA GLU A 193 -3.55 5.45 -3.17
C GLU A 193 -3.02 4.56 -2.03
N VAL A 194 -1.73 4.72 -1.74
CA VAL A 194 -1.05 4.17 -0.57
C VAL A 194 -0.47 5.31 0.24
N HIS A 195 -0.82 5.36 1.53
CA HIS A 195 -0.46 6.43 2.47
C HIS A 195 0.46 5.86 3.55
N PHE A 196 1.74 6.21 3.52
CA PHE A 196 2.70 5.81 4.54
C PHE A 196 2.60 6.70 5.78
N ALA A 197 2.81 6.10 6.96
CA ALA A 197 2.81 6.82 8.23
C ALA A 197 4.00 7.79 8.41
N ALA A 198 5.03 7.66 7.58
CA ALA A 198 6.20 8.53 7.54
C ALA A 198 6.82 8.54 6.14
N GLU A 199 7.58 9.58 5.82
CA GLU A 199 8.30 9.71 4.56
C GLU A 199 9.25 8.54 4.34
N LEU A 200 9.20 7.95 3.14
CA LEU A 200 10.14 6.90 2.75
C LEU A 200 11.54 7.49 2.55
N PRO A 201 12.60 6.90 3.13
CA PRO A 201 13.96 7.39 2.98
C PRO A 201 14.39 7.52 1.52
N LYS A 202 14.84 8.71 1.12
CA LYS A 202 15.27 9.04 -0.25
C LYS A 202 16.72 8.62 -0.52
N ILE A 203 16.98 7.32 -0.46
CA ILE A 203 18.34 6.77 -0.48
C ILE A 203 18.82 6.28 -1.85
N HIS A 204 17.94 6.30 -2.86
CA HIS A 204 18.27 5.86 -4.21
C HIS A 204 18.77 7.00 -5.08
N THR A 205 19.51 6.66 -6.13
CA THR A 205 20.00 7.61 -7.14
C THR A 205 18.90 8.54 -7.62
N GLY A 206 19.17 9.85 -7.62
CA GLY A 206 18.17 10.87 -7.91
C GLY A 206 17.38 11.34 -6.69
N ASN A 207 17.80 10.95 -5.48
CA ASN A 207 17.13 11.28 -4.23
C ASN A 207 15.69 10.74 -4.19
N LEU A 208 15.54 9.50 -4.63
CA LEU A 208 14.26 8.80 -4.75
C LEU A 208 14.08 7.83 -3.57
N PRO A 209 12.82 7.61 -3.12
CA PRO A 209 12.52 6.55 -2.18
C PRO A 209 12.61 5.17 -2.86
N LYS A 210 12.58 4.11 -2.06
CA LYS A 210 12.30 2.76 -2.57
C LYS A 210 11.03 2.74 -3.40
N ARG A 211 10.99 1.83 -4.37
CA ARG A 211 9.79 1.58 -5.16
C ARG A 211 8.68 1.05 -4.27
N VAL A 212 7.45 1.45 -4.58
CA VAL A 212 6.24 0.85 -4.03
C VAL A 212 5.50 0.21 -5.19
N SER A 213 5.33 -1.10 -5.14
CA SER A 213 4.65 -1.84 -6.19
C SER A 213 3.28 -2.28 -5.71
N MET A 214 2.32 -2.36 -6.63
CA MET A 214 1.04 -2.99 -6.33
C MET A 214 0.51 -3.76 -7.54
N ARG A 215 -0.32 -4.76 -7.25
CA ARG A 215 -1.18 -5.44 -8.23
C ARG A 215 -2.56 -5.62 -7.64
N GLY A 216 -3.56 -5.80 -8.46
CA GLY A 216 -4.91 -6.00 -7.94
C GLY A 216 -5.94 -6.08 -9.04
N TYR A 217 -7.17 -5.77 -8.67
CA TYR A 217 -8.31 -5.89 -9.58
C TYR A 217 -9.12 -4.61 -9.62
N THR A 218 -9.51 -4.16 -10.81
CA THR A 218 -10.53 -3.13 -10.97
C THR A 218 -11.92 -3.75 -11.06
N PRO A 219 -12.94 -3.18 -10.40
CA PRO A 219 -14.29 -3.73 -10.46
C PRO A 219 -14.92 -3.49 -11.84
N ILE A 220 -15.62 -4.51 -12.34
CA ILE A 220 -16.50 -4.42 -13.50
C ILE A 220 -17.92 -4.18 -12.98
N PHE A 221 -18.45 -3.01 -13.30
CA PHE A 221 -19.77 -2.59 -12.83
C PHE A 221 -20.90 -3.12 -13.73
N ALA A 222 -21.97 -3.60 -13.11
CA ALA A 222 -23.24 -3.88 -13.78
C ALA A 222 -24.37 -3.13 -13.08
N GLU A 223 -25.36 -2.70 -13.86
CA GLU A 223 -26.54 -2.01 -13.34
C GLU A 223 -27.39 -2.95 -12.47
N ILE A 224 -27.85 -2.45 -11.31
CA ILE A 224 -28.90 -3.09 -10.53
C ILE A 224 -30.24 -2.62 -11.09
N PRO A 225 -31.00 -3.48 -11.80
CA PRO A 225 -32.29 -3.08 -12.33
C PRO A 225 -33.26 -2.86 -11.17
N ARG A 226 -34.19 -1.90 -11.31
CA ARG A 226 -35.28 -1.69 -10.34
C ARG A 226 -34.76 -1.53 -8.90
N ALA A 227 -33.75 -0.68 -8.72
CA ALA A 227 -33.31 -0.22 -7.41
C ALA A 227 -33.97 1.13 -7.06
N SER A 228 -34.26 1.35 -5.78
CA SER A 228 -34.81 2.61 -5.27
C SER A 228 -34.20 2.98 -3.92
N ASN A 229 -34.41 4.23 -3.51
CA ASN A 229 -34.07 4.74 -2.18
C ASN A 229 -32.59 4.53 -1.79
N TRP A 230 -31.67 4.85 -2.71
CA TRP A 230 -30.24 4.88 -2.37
C TRP A 230 -29.99 5.89 -1.26
N VAL A 231 -29.30 5.43 -0.22
CA VAL A 231 -28.77 6.24 0.88
C VAL A 231 -27.26 6.02 0.93
N PRO A 232 -26.43 7.06 0.78
CA PRO A 232 -24.98 6.94 0.91
C PRO A 232 -24.55 6.65 2.36
N ALA A 233 -23.33 6.12 2.52
CA ALA A 233 -22.70 5.92 3.81
C ALA A 233 -22.06 7.24 4.26
N GLU A 234 -22.69 7.93 5.21
CA GLU A 234 -22.28 9.25 5.63
C GLU A 234 -21.82 9.27 7.09
N THR A 235 -20.89 10.17 7.42
CA THR A 235 -20.49 10.41 8.81
C THR A 235 -21.47 11.34 9.49
N SER A 236 -22.26 10.81 10.41
CA SER A 236 -23.16 11.59 11.25
C SER A 236 -22.41 12.18 12.45
N HIS A 237 -22.78 13.40 12.84
CA HIS A 237 -22.22 14.10 14.00
C HIS A 237 -23.34 14.36 15.00
N SER A 238 -23.13 13.99 16.27
CA SER A 238 -24.05 14.33 17.37
C SER A 238 -23.34 15.19 18.41
N THR A 239 -24.04 16.22 18.89
CA THR A 239 -23.56 17.11 19.95
C THR A 239 -24.38 16.85 21.21
N ASN A 240 -23.70 16.44 22.27
CA ASN A 240 -24.29 16.34 23.60
C ASN A 240 -23.71 17.42 24.49
N SER A 241 -24.52 17.95 25.41
CA SER A 241 -24.08 18.98 26.34
C SER A 241 -24.50 18.64 27.77
N THR A 242 -23.58 18.82 28.71
CA THR A 242 -23.85 18.70 30.14
C THR A 242 -23.75 20.08 30.78
N GLN A 243 -24.83 20.50 31.43
CA GLN A 243 -24.86 21.77 32.15
C GLN A 243 -24.14 21.61 33.49
N ILE A 244 -23.17 22.46 33.76
CA ILE A 244 -22.44 22.54 35.04
C ILE A 244 -22.78 23.86 35.73
N TYR A 245 -22.56 23.93 37.05
CA TYR A 245 -22.95 25.10 37.87
C TYR A 245 -22.27 26.43 37.50
N ASN A 246 -21.49 26.51 36.41
CA ASN A 246 -20.93 27.73 35.81
C ASN A 246 -20.69 27.63 34.29
N GLY A 247 -21.42 26.78 33.55
CA GLY A 247 -21.25 26.68 32.10
C GLY A 247 -21.83 25.43 31.46
N THR A 248 -21.44 25.16 30.22
CA THR A 248 -21.87 24.01 29.44
C THR A 248 -20.66 23.30 28.88
N LEU A 249 -20.49 22.01 29.21
CA LEU A 249 -19.46 21.16 28.62
C LEU A 249 -20.07 20.45 27.39
N GLY A 250 -19.52 20.72 26.21
CA GLY A 250 -19.92 20.07 24.97
C GLY A 250 -19.07 18.83 24.68
N SER A 251 -19.70 17.77 24.19
CA SER A 251 -19.04 16.60 23.62
C SER A 251 -19.59 16.35 22.21
N VAL A 252 -18.70 16.04 21.27
CA VAL A 252 -19.08 15.65 19.91
C VAL A 252 -18.77 14.17 19.73
N SER A 253 -19.71 13.42 19.16
CA SER A 253 -19.49 12.04 18.73
C SER A 253 -19.74 11.94 17.23
N GLN A 254 -18.89 11.15 16.55
CA GLN A 254 -18.97 10.85 15.13
C GLN A 254 -19.29 9.37 14.94
N THR A 255 -20.16 9.05 13.98
CA THR A 255 -20.49 7.67 13.64
C THR A 255 -20.73 7.53 12.14
N LEU A 256 -20.05 6.56 11.51
CA LEU A 256 -20.26 6.20 10.12
C LEU A 256 -21.56 5.38 9.98
N GLY A 257 -22.48 5.87 9.15
CA GLY A 257 -23.69 5.16 8.78
C GLY A 257 -23.44 4.10 7.70
N GLN A 258 -24.37 3.15 7.57
CA GLN A 258 -24.37 2.20 6.45
C GLN A 258 -25.06 2.83 5.23
N ALA A 259 -24.57 2.52 4.04
CA ALA A 259 -25.33 2.78 2.82
C ALA A 259 -26.48 1.77 2.70
N SER A 260 -27.55 2.14 2.00
CA SER A 260 -28.69 1.23 1.79
C SER A 260 -29.45 1.53 0.50
N PHE A 261 -30.21 0.53 0.04
CA PHE A 261 -31.18 0.68 -1.04
C PHE A 261 -32.21 -0.45 -0.98
N THR A 262 -33.28 -0.29 -1.75
CA THR A 262 -34.26 -1.35 -2.00
C THR A 262 -34.08 -1.88 -3.42
N TYR A 263 -34.05 -3.20 -3.56
CA TYR A 263 -34.01 -3.90 -4.84
C TYR A 263 -35.25 -4.76 -5.04
N TYR A 264 -35.87 -4.64 -6.21
CA TYR A 264 -37.05 -5.43 -6.61
C TYR A 264 -36.65 -6.51 -7.63
N GLY A 265 -35.96 -7.53 -7.13
CA GLY A 265 -35.47 -8.69 -7.89
C GLY A 265 -36.33 -9.95 -7.72
N GLU A 266 -35.78 -11.09 -8.15
CA GLU A 266 -36.41 -12.40 -7.97
C GLU A 266 -36.25 -12.88 -6.51
N GLY A 267 -35.14 -12.50 -5.88
CA GLY A 267 -34.88 -12.80 -4.47
C GLY A 267 -34.63 -14.27 -4.17
N ASP A 268 -34.48 -15.12 -5.19
CA ASP A 268 -34.14 -16.54 -5.04
C ASP A 268 -32.61 -16.76 -5.07
N ALA A 269 -32.16 -18.02 -5.06
CA ALA A 269 -30.72 -18.33 -5.07
C ALA A 269 -30.05 -18.11 -6.44
N THR A 270 -30.82 -17.88 -7.50
CA THR A 270 -30.31 -17.64 -8.85
C THR A 270 -30.10 -16.16 -9.14
N ASP A 271 -30.77 -15.29 -8.37
CA ASP A 271 -30.60 -13.84 -8.42
C ASP A 271 -29.12 -13.44 -8.20
N PRO A 272 -28.52 -12.70 -9.16
CA PRO A 272 -27.09 -12.46 -9.18
C PRO A 272 -26.61 -11.60 -8.00
N LEU A 273 -27.40 -10.62 -7.57
CA LEU A 273 -27.05 -9.74 -6.45
C LEU A 273 -27.19 -10.49 -5.12
N VAL A 274 -28.25 -11.31 -5.01
CA VAL A 274 -28.48 -12.18 -3.86
C VAL A 274 -27.32 -13.14 -3.61
N ARG A 275 -26.75 -13.72 -4.66
CA ARG A 275 -25.61 -14.65 -4.56
C ARG A 275 -24.36 -13.99 -3.98
N LEU A 276 -24.28 -12.66 -4.05
CA LEU A 276 -23.16 -11.90 -3.52
C LEU A 276 -23.37 -11.42 -2.08
N LYS A 277 -24.44 -11.86 -1.39
CA LYS A 277 -24.64 -11.61 0.03
C LYS A 277 -23.36 -11.89 0.85
N ASN A 278 -23.07 -11.01 1.79
CA ASN A 278 -21.91 -11.03 2.68
C ASN A 278 -20.55 -10.85 1.99
N ASN A 279 -20.51 -10.52 0.70
CA ASN A 279 -19.27 -10.10 0.04
C ASN A 279 -19.09 -8.59 0.18
N ARG A 280 -17.84 -8.17 0.30
CA ARG A 280 -17.44 -6.77 0.18
C ARG A 280 -17.38 -6.40 -1.30
N LEU A 281 -18.11 -5.37 -1.70
CA LEU A 281 -18.30 -4.97 -3.09
C LEU A 281 -18.30 -3.44 -3.21
N TRP A 282 -18.02 -2.95 -4.41
CA TRP A 282 -18.33 -1.57 -4.78
C TRP A 282 -19.78 -1.38 -5.23
N PHE A 283 -20.35 -0.26 -4.81
CA PHE A 283 -21.63 0.28 -5.29
C PHE A 283 -21.40 1.66 -5.85
N ARG A 284 -21.79 1.88 -7.11
CA ARG A 284 -21.61 3.14 -7.82
C ARG A 284 -22.97 3.73 -8.16
N TRP A 285 -23.23 4.92 -7.64
CA TRP A 285 -24.52 5.59 -7.80
C TRP A 285 -24.39 6.87 -8.62
N TYR A 286 -25.33 7.05 -9.54
CA TYR A 286 -25.46 8.24 -10.36
C TYR A 286 -26.80 8.90 -10.06
N GLN A 287 -26.79 10.20 -9.73
CA GLN A 287 -28.02 10.97 -9.63
C GLN A 287 -28.74 11.05 -10.98
N ASN A 288 -27.97 11.10 -12.07
CA ASN A 288 -28.45 11.04 -13.44
C ASN A 288 -27.52 10.19 -14.27
N ARG A 289 -28.04 9.10 -14.85
CA ARG A 289 -27.25 8.13 -15.63
C ARG A 289 -26.54 8.71 -16.87
N HIS A 290 -26.93 9.90 -17.31
CA HIS A 290 -26.36 10.59 -18.47
C HIS A 290 -25.34 11.67 -18.08
N ARG A 291 -25.00 11.78 -16.80
CA ARG A 291 -24.00 12.72 -16.31
C ARG A 291 -22.81 11.96 -15.74
N ALA A 292 -21.64 12.58 -15.84
CA ALA A 292 -20.38 12.00 -15.37
C ALA A 292 -20.33 11.84 -13.83
N PRO A 293 -20.80 12.80 -13.00
CA PRO A 293 -20.67 12.68 -11.56
C PRO A 293 -21.36 11.45 -10.99
N PHE A 294 -20.65 10.76 -10.10
CA PHE A 294 -21.12 9.59 -9.39
C PHE A 294 -20.58 9.55 -7.97
N SER A 295 -21.25 8.78 -7.12
CA SER A 295 -20.76 8.46 -5.79
C SER A 295 -20.41 6.98 -5.70
N LEU A 296 -19.42 6.66 -4.87
CA LEU A 296 -18.85 5.33 -4.79
C LEU A 296 -18.76 4.90 -3.32
N THR A 297 -19.24 3.69 -3.03
CA THR A 297 -19.24 3.13 -1.67
C THR A 297 -18.77 1.68 -1.71
N GLN A 298 -17.75 1.35 -0.92
CA GLN A 298 -17.34 -0.04 -0.70
C GLN A 298 -17.88 -0.53 0.64
N GLY A 299 -18.43 -1.74 0.66
CA GLY A 299 -18.81 -2.36 1.93
C GLY A 299 -19.39 -3.76 1.77
N ILE A 300 -19.65 -4.41 2.90
CA ILE A 300 -20.23 -5.75 2.93
C ILE A 300 -21.72 -5.67 2.65
N LEU A 301 -22.18 -6.40 1.62
CA LEU A 301 -23.57 -6.46 1.21
C LEU A 301 -24.42 -7.32 2.17
N GLY A 302 -25.24 -6.66 2.99
CA GLY A 302 -26.31 -7.27 3.75
C GLY A 302 -27.60 -7.38 2.92
N ILE A 303 -28.33 -8.49 3.07
CA ILE A 303 -29.59 -8.73 2.35
C ILE A 303 -30.66 -9.26 3.33
N GLY A 304 -31.77 -8.52 3.41
CA GLY A 304 -33.06 -8.95 3.98
C GLY A 304 -34.12 -9.06 2.89
N ARG A 305 -34.95 -10.10 2.91
CA ARG A 305 -35.96 -10.37 1.87
C ARG A 305 -37.35 -10.46 2.47
N THR A 306 -38.32 -9.91 1.76
CA THR A 306 -39.75 -10.03 2.06
C THR A 306 -40.47 -10.51 0.81
N TYR A 307 -41.31 -11.54 0.96
CA TYR A 307 -42.10 -12.15 -0.13
C TYR A 307 -43.60 -11.86 0.10
N PRO A 308 -44.07 -10.64 -0.19
CA PRO A 308 -45.47 -10.30 -0.04
C PRO A 308 -46.33 -11.06 -1.07
N ALA A 309 -47.54 -11.44 -0.68
CA ALA A 309 -48.49 -12.06 -1.61
C ALA A 309 -49.06 -10.99 -2.57
N GLY A 310 -48.91 -11.21 -3.89
CA GLY A 310 -49.50 -10.34 -4.92
C GLY A 310 -48.74 -9.03 -5.19
N ASP A 311 -47.50 -8.91 -4.70
CA ASP A 311 -46.63 -7.74 -4.93
C ASP A 311 -45.18 -8.20 -5.23
N HIS A 312 -44.30 -7.27 -5.60
CA HIS A 312 -42.90 -7.54 -5.90
C HIS A 312 -42.15 -7.99 -4.64
N VAL A 313 -41.20 -8.91 -4.83
CA VAL A 313 -40.25 -9.25 -3.78
C VAL A 313 -39.44 -8.01 -3.42
N ASN A 314 -39.42 -7.67 -2.13
CA ASN A 314 -38.68 -6.52 -1.64
C ASN A 314 -37.41 -7.01 -0.96
N ILE A 315 -36.27 -6.59 -1.50
CA ILE A 315 -34.95 -6.94 -1.01
C ILE A 315 -34.33 -5.66 -0.42
N SER A 316 -34.28 -5.60 0.91
CA SER A 316 -33.58 -4.54 1.62
C SER A 316 -32.10 -4.85 1.63
N CYS A 317 -31.33 -3.98 0.99
CA CYS A 317 -29.89 -4.10 0.88
C CYS A 317 -29.24 -3.07 1.81
N THR A 318 -28.28 -3.53 2.61
CA THR A 318 -27.37 -2.66 3.37
C THR A 318 -25.94 -2.86 2.90
N VAL A 319 -25.15 -1.80 2.95
CA VAL A 319 -23.74 -1.81 2.60
C VAL A 319 -22.98 -1.34 3.84
N SER A 320 -22.41 -2.29 4.55
CA SER A 320 -21.62 -2.01 5.76
C SER A 320 -20.24 -1.51 5.33
N ALA A 321 -20.11 -0.19 5.23
CA ALA A 321 -18.90 0.48 4.76
C ALA A 321 -17.91 0.74 5.90
N GLU A 322 -16.62 0.72 5.58
CA GLU A 322 -15.52 1.08 6.51
C GLU A 322 -15.06 2.53 6.30
N GLN A 323 -15.49 3.16 5.21
CA GLN A 323 -15.24 4.56 4.86
C GLN A 323 -16.54 5.19 4.37
N ALA A 324 -16.61 6.53 4.44
CA ALA A 324 -17.74 7.27 3.90
C ALA A 324 -17.81 7.12 2.37
N THR A 325 -18.99 7.32 1.80
CA THR A 325 -19.18 7.42 0.36
C THR A 325 -18.31 8.55 -0.19
N VAL A 326 -17.63 8.29 -1.31
CA VAL A 326 -16.79 9.27 -2.00
C VAL A 326 -17.50 9.75 -3.26
N ASP A 327 -17.57 11.06 -3.45
CA ASP A 327 -18.15 11.68 -4.63
C ASP A 327 -17.07 12.01 -5.67
N PHE A 328 -17.36 11.71 -6.93
CA PHE A 328 -16.49 11.95 -8.08
C PHE A 328 -17.22 12.87 -9.07
N GLU A 329 -16.53 13.87 -9.59
CA GLU A 329 -17.08 14.78 -10.61
C GLU A 329 -17.11 14.15 -12.02
N GLY A 330 -16.30 13.10 -12.22
CA GLY A 330 -16.20 12.31 -13.45
C GLY A 330 -15.22 12.84 -14.48
#